data_AF-A0A6M8B6M1-F1
#
_entry.id   AF-A0A6M8B6M1-F1
#
_cell.length_a   1.000
_cell.length_b   1.000
_cell.length_c   1.000
_cell.angle_alpha   90.00
_cell.angle_beta   90.00
_cell.angle_gamma   90.00
#
_symmetry.space_group_name_H-M   'P 1'
#
loop_
_entity.id
_entity.type
_entity.pdbx_description
1 polymer ?
#
loop_
_entity_poly.entity_id
_entity_poly.type
_entity_poly.pdbx_seq_one_letter_code
_entity_poly.pdbx_strand_id
1 'polypeptide(L)'
;MPHSALRSPLARVSALVLTTAGLLVLGLPTSSALASYRYRRVRTSDYDECTADLIGRGAAEAVAATACASAFHPREVSRCVAGIGGGETLVVSDVLSACRSVRRPEDLAQCFNQIVGDDETANLSSVLSHCRRSLLPNEFANCVVGIKNGSTLTTDRALATCIDAVDTPGRVVQ
;
A
#
# COMPACT_ATOMS: atom_id res chain seq x y z
N MET A 1 -90.08 3.45 9.25
CA MET A 1 -89.15 4.44 8.66
C MET A 1 -87.78 3.79 8.58
N PRO A 2 -87.07 3.89 7.43
CA PRO A 2 -86.00 2.99 7.04
C PRO A 2 -84.63 3.51 7.48
N HIS A 3 -83.69 2.62 7.81
CA HIS A 3 -82.28 2.85 7.54
C HIS A 3 -81.60 1.52 7.20
N SER A 4 -81.25 1.39 5.93
CA SER A 4 -80.43 0.33 5.37
C SER A 4 -78.94 0.57 5.63
N ALA A 5 -78.16 -0.48 5.35
CA ALA A 5 -76.72 -0.49 5.03
C ALA A 5 -75.73 -0.44 6.22
N LEU A 6 -74.60 -1.15 6.22
CA LEU A 6 -73.87 -1.80 5.12
C LEU A 6 -72.99 -2.94 5.70
N ARG A 7 -72.99 -4.10 5.03
CA ARG A 7 -72.00 -5.18 5.24
C ARG A 7 -70.62 -4.69 4.82
N SER A 8 -69.58 -4.99 5.60
CA SER A 8 -68.19 -4.93 5.13
C SER A 8 -67.50 -6.30 5.28
N PRO A 9 -67.07 -6.94 4.16
CA PRO A 9 -66.40 -8.25 4.17
C PRO A 9 -64.88 -8.14 4.37
N LEU A 10 -64.39 -7.02 4.90
CA LEU A 10 -62.95 -6.70 4.93
C LEU A 10 -62.21 -7.24 6.16
N ALA A 11 -62.91 -7.83 7.13
CA ALA A 11 -62.30 -8.27 8.39
C ALA A 11 -61.57 -9.63 8.32
N ARG A 12 -61.60 -10.35 7.18
CA ARG A 12 -61.07 -11.73 7.08
C ARG A 12 -59.77 -11.90 6.29
N VAL A 13 -59.18 -10.83 5.75
CA VAL A 13 -57.98 -10.97 4.87
C VAL A 13 -56.66 -10.62 5.58
N SER A 14 -56.69 -10.14 6.82
CA SER A 14 -55.47 -9.62 7.49
C SER A 14 -54.54 -10.67 8.13
N ALA A 15 -54.75 -11.97 7.95
CA ALA A 15 -53.94 -13.01 8.61
C ALA A 15 -52.96 -13.76 7.69
N LEU A 16 -52.89 -13.45 6.38
CA LEU A 16 -52.16 -14.30 5.42
C LEU A 16 -51.05 -13.59 4.63
N VAL A 17 -50.66 -12.36 4.98
CA VAL A 17 -49.65 -11.59 4.21
C VAL A 17 -48.30 -11.46 4.95
N LEU A 18 -48.18 -11.86 6.22
CA LEU A 18 -46.97 -11.60 7.02
C LEU A 18 -45.97 -12.77 7.12
N THR A 19 -46.23 -13.93 6.52
CA THR A 19 -45.32 -15.10 6.63
C THR A 19 -44.46 -15.39 5.40
N THR A 20 -44.65 -14.72 4.27
CA THR A 20 -43.85 -14.97 3.04
C THR A 20 -42.74 -13.95 2.78
N ALA A 21 -42.69 -12.83 3.49
CA ALA A 21 -41.66 -11.79 3.29
C ALA A 21 -40.35 -12.03 4.07
N GLY A 22 -40.32 -12.96 5.04
CA GLY A 22 -39.14 -13.20 5.88
C GLY A 22 -38.08 -14.12 5.28
N LEU A 23 -38.44 -14.97 4.30
CA LEU A 23 -37.56 -16.03 3.79
C LEU A 23 -36.74 -15.63 2.55
N LEU A 24 -36.91 -14.42 2.02
CA LEU A 24 -36.23 -13.97 0.80
C LEU A 24 -34.89 -13.26 1.04
N VAL A 25 -34.48 -13.06 2.30
CA VAL A 25 -33.21 -12.38 2.65
C VAL A 25 -32.03 -13.35 2.82
N LEU A 26 -32.27 -14.65 2.97
CA LEU A 26 -31.21 -15.65 3.20
C LEU A 26 -30.59 -16.23 1.91
N GLY A 27 -31.09 -15.86 0.73
CA GLY A 27 -30.59 -16.33 -0.57
C GLY A 27 -29.64 -15.39 -1.27
N LEU A 28 -29.41 -14.18 -0.74
CA LEU A 28 -28.42 -13.27 -1.29
C LEU A 28 -27.04 -13.81 -0.91
N PRO A 29 -26.15 -14.13 -1.87
CA PRO A 29 -24.77 -14.39 -1.54
C PRO A 29 -24.29 -13.13 -0.81
N THR A 30 -23.99 -13.27 0.49
CA THR A 30 -23.15 -12.29 1.16
C THR A 30 -21.85 -12.39 0.40
N SER A 31 -21.61 -11.43 -0.49
CA SER A 31 -20.33 -11.25 -1.15
C SER A 31 -19.35 -10.98 -0.03
N SER A 32 -18.81 -12.06 0.56
CA SER A 32 -17.58 -11.99 1.31
C SER A 32 -16.62 -11.32 0.35
N ALA A 33 -16.15 -10.13 0.74
CA ALA A 33 -15.06 -9.46 0.07
C ALA A 33 -13.83 -10.35 0.28
N LEU A 34 -13.76 -11.46 -0.46
CA LEU A 34 -12.53 -12.16 -0.72
C LEU A 34 -11.71 -11.14 -1.49
N ALA A 35 -10.88 -10.39 -0.75
CA ALA A 35 -9.78 -9.64 -1.29
C ALA A 35 -9.04 -10.62 -2.19
N SER A 36 -9.31 -10.52 -3.49
CA SER A 36 -8.74 -11.43 -4.47
C SER A 36 -7.29 -11.04 -4.59
N TYR A 37 -6.45 -11.63 -3.74
CA TYR A 37 -5.01 -11.62 -3.88
C TYR A 37 -4.71 -12.40 -5.15
N ARG A 38 -4.84 -11.71 -6.29
CA ARG A 38 -4.57 -12.25 -7.62
C ARG A 38 -3.09 -12.60 -7.62
N TYR A 39 -2.79 -13.89 -7.44
CA TYR A 39 -1.45 -14.41 -7.70
C TYR A 39 -1.16 -14.21 -9.19
N ARG A 40 -0.57 -13.06 -9.53
CA ARG A 40 -0.19 -12.71 -10.88
C ARG A 40 1.06 -13.51 -11.22
N ARG A 41 0.95 -14.41 -12.19
CA ARG A 41 2.12 -15.06 -12.78
C ARG A 41 2.99 -14.01 -13.46
N VAL A 42 4.27 -13.97 -13.09
CA VAL A 42 5.30 -13.20 -13.79
C VAL A 42 5.40 -13.71 -15.23
N ARG A 43 5.39 -12.79 -16.21
CA ARG A 43 5.48 -13.08 -17.65
C ARG A 43 6.74 -12.43 -18.24
N THR A 44 7.09 -12.81 -19.47
CA THR A 44 8.19 -12.18 -20.24
C THR A 44 8.09 -10.66 -20.25
N SER A 45 6.89 -10.12 -20.48
CA SER A 45 6.64 -8.67 -20.47
C SER A 45 6.99 -7.97 -19.15
N ASP A 46 7.00 -8.66 -18.01
CA ASP A 46 7.41 -8.08 -16.73
C ASP A 46 8.94 -7.87 -16.68
N TYR A 47 9.71 -8.79 -17.27
CA TYR A 47 11.16 -8.66 -17.38
C TYR A 47 11.56 -7.65 -18.46
N ASP A 48 10.85 -7.64 -19.59
CA ASP A 48 11.06 -6.69 -20.68
C ASP A 48 10.89 -5.25 -20.18
N GLU A 49 9.77 -4.97 -19.50
CA GLU A 49 9.48 -3.66 -18.91
C GLU A 49 10.48 -3.29 -17.82
N CYS A 50 10.80 -4.23 -16.91
CA CYS A 50 11.79 -3.98 -15.86
C CYS A 50 13.15 -3.58 -16.45
N THR A 51 13.63 -4.32 -17.45
CA THR A 51 14.95 -4.11 -18.04
C THR A 51 14.99 -2.79 -18.81
N ALA A 52 13.97 -2.54 -19.64
CA ALA A 52 13.86 -1.31 -20.41
C ALA A 52 13.75 -0.06 -19.51
N ASP A 53 12.96 -0.13 -18.44
CA ASP A 53 12.81 0.96 -17.47
C ASP A 53 14.13 1.29 -16.76
N LEU A 54 14.88 0.27 -16.34
CA LEU A 54 16.16 0.49 -15.65
C LEU A 54 17.22 1.06 -16.60
N ILE A 55 17.32 0.55 -17.83
CA ILE A 55 18.24 1.08 -18.85
C ILE A 55 17.87 2.52 -19.20
N GLY A 56 16.57 2.81 -19.40
CA GLY A 56 16.08 4.16 -19.69
C GLY A 56 16.38 5.17 -18.58
N ARG A 57 16.68 4.70 -17.37
CA ARG A 57 17.09 5.50 -16.20
C ARG A 57 18.60 5.59 -16.02
N GLY A 58 19.39 5.00 -16.93
CA GLY A 58 20.84 5.06 -16.89
C GLY A 58 21.52 3.89 -16.17
N ALA A 59 20.80 2.80 -15.85
CA ALA A 59 21.46 1.58 -15.42
C ALA A 59 22.19 0.91 -16.61
N ALA A 60 23.38 0.37 -16.36
CA ALA A 60 24.08 -0.44 -17.37
C ALA A 60 23.25 -1.70 -17.70
N GLU A 61 23.25 -2.14 -18.96
CA GLU A 61 22.42 -3.26 -19.43
C GLU A 61 22.63 -4.54 -18.61
N ALA A 62 23.88 -4.91 -18.32
CA ALA A 62 24.20 -6.08 -17.52
C ALA A 62 23.69 -5.97 -16.07
N VAL A 63 23.70 -4.77 -15.50
CA VAL A 63 23.18 -4.48 -14.16
C VAL A 63 21.66 -4.59 -14.14
N ALA A 64 20.98 -3.99 -15.12
CA ALA A 64 19.53 -4.09 -15.27
C ALA A 64 19.08 -5.55 -15.47
N ALA A 65 19.71 -6.28 -16.38
CA ALA A 65 19.41 -7.68 -16.65
C ALA A 65 19.60 -8.55 -15.39
N THR A 66 20.71 -8.40 -14.68
CA THR A 66 20.97 -9.15 -13.44
C THR A 66 19.96 -8.81 -12.35
N ALA A 67 19.61 -7.53 -12.19
CA ALA A 67 18.66 -7.10 -11.19
C ALA A 67 17.26 -7.68 -11.48
N CYS A 68 16.74 -7.50 -12.70
CA CYS A 68 15.43 -8.00 -13.09
C CYS A 68 15.35 -9.53 -13.07
N ALA A 69 16.39 -10.24 -13.49
CA ALA A 69 16.42 -11.71 -13.45
C ALA A 69 16.42 -12.28 -12.02
N SER A 70 17.00 -11.54 -11.06
CA SER A 70 17.02 -11.95 -9.64
C SER A 70 15.80 -11.52 -8.84
N ALA A 71 14.93 -10.67 -9.40
CA ALA A 71 13.80 -10.09 -8.70
C ALA A 71 12.60 -11.06 -8.68
N PHE A 72 12.01 -11.27 -7.50
CA PHE A 72 10.77 -12.04 -7.39
C PHE A 72 9.57 -11.30 -8.02
N HIS A 73 9.61 -9.96 -8.01
CA HIS A 73 8.63 -9.07 -8.63
C HIS A 73 9.34 -8.01 -9.51
N PRO A 74 9.72 -8.32 -10.76
CA PRO A 74 10.53 -7.43 -11.61
C PRO A 74 9.94 -6.03 -11.79
N ARG A 75 8.62 -5.94 -12.06
CA ARG A 75 7.94 -4.65 -12.21
C ARG A 75 7.93 -3.80 -10.93
N GLU A 76 7.84 -4.42 -9.76
CA GLU A 76 7.87 -3.66 -8.50
C GLU A 76 9.26 -3.07 -8.26
N VAL A 77 10.32 -3.79 -8.65
CA VAL A 77 11.69 -3.27 -8.59
C VAL A 77 11.87 -2.07 -9.51
N SER A 78 11.46 -2.17 -10.79
CA SER A 78 11.59 -1.03 -11.72
C SER A 78 10.73 0.17 -11.29
N ARG A 79 9.52 -0.08 -10.77
CA ARG A 79 8.65 0.98 -10.21
C ARG A 79 9.23 1.61 -8.95
N CYS A 80 9.87 0.84 -8.09
CA CYS A 80 10.56 1.39 -6.92
C CYS A 80 11.66 2.36 -7.34
N VAL A 81 12.52 1.96 -8.28
CA VAL A 81 13.56 2.84 -8.83
C VAL A 81 12.95 4.03 -9.55
N ALA A 82 11.82 3.83 -10.23
CA ALA A 82 11.10 4.91 -10.90
C ALA A 82 10.49 5.93 -9.94
N GLY A 83 9.95 5.44 -8.83
CA GLY A 83 9.29 6.23 -7.80
C GLY A 83 10.29 7.01 -6.96
N ILE A 84 11.49 6.47 -6.74
CA ILE A 84 12.58 7.18 -6.05
C ILE A 84 13.26 8.06 -7.09
N GLY A 85 12.69 9.25 -7.29
CA GLY A 85 13.17 10.23 -8.24
C GLY A 85 14.65 10.56 -7.99
N GLY A 86 15.51 10.07 -8.88
CA GLY A 86 16.93 10.43 -8.93
C GLY A 86 17.10 11.82 -9.50
N GLY A 87 16.95 12.85 -8.67
CA GLY A 87 17.74 14.06 -8.85
C GLY A 87 19.23 13.69 -8.79
N GLU A 88 20.11 14.49 -9.41
CA GLU A 88 21.57 14.29 -9.57
C GLU A 88 22.33 13.76 -8.34
N THR A 89 21.73 13.78 -7.15
CA THR A 89 22.28 13.37 -5.87
C THR A 89 22.27 11.86 -5.60
N LEU A 90 21.36 11.06 -6.19
CA LEU A 90 21.32 9.60 -5.98
C LEU A 90 21.70 8.83 -7.23
N VAL A 91 22.72 7.96 -7.12
CA VAL A 91 23.14 7.10 -8.21
C VAL A 91 22.12 5.97 -8.40
N VAL A 92 21.70 5.73 -9.65
CA VAL A 92 20.69 4.72 -10.02
C VAL A 92 21.05 3.33 -9.50
N SER A 93 22.33 2.97 -9.47
CA SER A 93 22.80 1.70 -8.92
C SER A 93 22.49 1.54 -7.42
N ASP A 94 22.56 2.62 -6.66
CA ASP A 94 22.35 2.60 -5.21
C ASP A 94 20.86 2.47 -4.90
N VAL A 95 20.04 3.22 -5.65
CA VAL A 95 18.57 3.11 -5.59
C VAL A 95 18.13 1.71 -5.98
N LEU A 96 18.66 1.18 -7.09
CA LEU A 96 18.38 -0.18 -7.55
C LEU A 96 18.80 -1.22 -6.51
N SER A 97 19.97 -1.05 -5.89
CA SER A 97 20.43 -1.91 -4.82
C SER A 97 19.49 -1.86 -3.62
N ALA A 98 18.96 -0.70 -3.24
CA ALA A 98 18.00 -0.60 -2.14
C ALA A 98 16.67 -1.28 -2.49
N CYS A 99 16.11 -1.01 -3.66
CA CYS A 99 14.84 -1.56 -4.14
C CYS A 99 14.85 -3.09 -4.24
N ARG A 100 15.97 -3.69 -4.66
CA ARG A 100 16.08 -5.17 -4.76
C ARG A 100 16.36 -5.87 -3.43
N SER A 101 16.78 -5.13 -2.40
CA SER A 101 17.11 -5.70 -1.09
C SER A 101 15.91 -5.84 -0.15
N VAL A 102 14.73 -5.36 -0.56
CA VAL A 102 13.51 -5.42 0.24
C VAL A 102 12.45 -6.33 -0.38
N ARG A 103 11.56 -6.87 0.46
CA ARG A 103 10.45 -7.72 0.00
C ARG A 103 9.29 -6.94 -0.62
N ARG A 104 9.16 -5.64 -0.33
CA ARG A 104 8.10 -4.75 -0.82
C ARG A 104 8.72 -3.48 -1.41
N PRO A 105 9.19 -3.51 -2.67
CA PRO A 105 9.88 -2.38 -3.27
C PRO A 105 8.99 -1.12 -3.36
N GLU A 106 7.69 -1.27 -3.66
CA GLU A 106 6.77 -0.13 -3.76
C GLU A 106 6.59 0.58 -2.40
N ASP A 107 6.54 -0.15 -1.28
CA ASP A 107 6.46 0.43 0.07
C ASP A 107 7.74 1.23 0.42
N LEU A 108 8.91 0.77 -0.01
CA LEU A 108 10.17 1.51 0.19
C LEU A 108 10.13 2.84 -0.57
N ALA A 109 9.69 2.83 -1.83
CA ALA A 109 9.56 4.06 -2.63
C ALA A 109 8.53 5.02 -2.04
N GLN A 110 7.40 4.49 -1.55
CA GLN A 110 6.39 5.29 -0.85
C GLN A 110 6.97 5.94 0.41
N CYS A 111 7.67 5.18 1.25
CA CYS A 111 8.34 5.69 2.44
C CYS A 111 9.30 6.84 2.11
N PHE A 112 10.14 6.64 1.09
CA PHE A 112 11.11 7.64 0.66
C PHE A 112 10.41 8.93 0.21
N ASN A 113 9.43 8.82 -0.69
CA ASN A 113 8.73 9.97 -1.25
C ASN A 113 7.90 10.73 -0.22
N GLN A 114 7.34 10.03 0.77
CA GLN A 114 6.58 10.67 1.82
C GLN A 114 7.48 11.54 2.72
N ILE A 115 8.68 11.06 3.06
CA ILE A 115 9.63 11.81 3.89
C ILE A 115 10.25 12.96 3.09
N VAL A 116 10.69 12.71 1.85
CA VAL A 116 11.29 13.76 1.01
C VAL A 116 10.26 14.80 0.58
N GLY A 117 9.00 14.41 0.38
CA GLY A 117 7.91 15.34 0.10
C GLY A 117 7.54 16.23 1.29
N ASP A 118 7.80 15.79 2.53
CA ASP A 118 7.68 16.62 3.74
C ASP A 118 8.93 17.50 3.96
N ASP A 119 10.09 17.05 3.49
CA ASP A 119 11.37 17.75 3.62
C ASP A 119 12.27 17.58 2.41
N GLU A 120 12.19 18.53 1.49
CA GLU A 120 13.03 18.55 0.29
C GLU A 120 14.53 18.74 0.63
N THR A 121 14.86 19.22 1.83
CA THR A 121 16.24 19.42 2.30
C THR A 121 16.83 18.20 2.99
N ALA A 122 16.04 17.13 3.16
CA ALA A 122 16.49 15.90 3.80
C ALA A 122 17.62 15.24 3.02
N ASN A 123 18.52 14.59 3.76
CA ASN A 123 19.56 13.78 3.15
C ASN A 123 18.95 12.53 2.49
N LEU A 124 18.87 12.54 1.15
CA LEU A 124 18.23 11.47 0.38
C LEU A 124 18.84 10.09 0.65
N SER A 125 20.17 10.01 0.80
CA SER A 125 20.84 8.73 1.11
C SER A 125 20.48 8.22 2.50
N SER A 126 20.38 9.11 3.47
CA SER A 126 19.93 8.81 4.84
C SER A 126 18.49 8.28 4.81
N VAL A 127 17.57 8.99 4.16
CA VAL A 127 16.16 8.57 4.03
C VAL A 127 16.03 7.19 3.38
N LEU A 128 16.69 7.00 2.23
CA LEU A 128 16.67 5.72 1.50
C LEU A 128 17.17 4.57 2.36
N SER A 129 18.27 4.78 3.10
CA SER A 129 18.85 3.75 3.96
C SER A 129 17.95 3.36 5.13
N HIS A 130 17.24 4.32 5.72
CA HIS A 130 16.30 4.08 6.82
C HIS A 130 15.02 3.39 6.33
N CYS A 131 14.41 3.87 5.23
CA CYS A 131 13.25 3.23 4.62
C CYS A 131 13.54 1.77 4.25
N ARG A 132 14.74 1.47 3.74
CA ARG A 132 15.18 0.11 3.43
C ARG A 132 15.33 -0.78 4.67
N ARG A 133 15.76 -0.21 5.80
CA ARG A 133 15.99 -0.96 7.05
C ARG A 133 14.69 -1.23 7.81
N SER A 134 13.69 -0.36 7.66
CA SER A 134 12.41 -0.53 8.34
C SER A 134 11.67 -1.78 7.87
N LEU A 135 11.12 -2.53 8.82
CA LEU A 135 10.24 -3.67 8.55
C LEU A 135 8.84 -3.22 8.09
N LEU A 136 8.46 -1.98 8.40
CA LEU A 136 7.17 -1.37 8.05
C LEU A 136 7.42 0.03 7.47
N PRO A 137 7.85 0.14 6.20
CA PRO A 137 8.28 1.42 5.62
C PRO A 137 7.23 2.53 5.71
N ASN A 138 5.96 2.21 5.48
CA ASN A 138 4.88 3.20 5.54
C ASN A 138 4.61 3.71 6.97
N GLU A 139 4.61 2.83 7.97
CA GLU A 139 4.47 3.24 9.38
C GLU A 139 5.68 4.05 9.85
N PHE A 140 6.88 3.67 9.39
CA PHE A 140 8.09 4.43 9.65
C PHE A 140 8.02 5.84 9.06
N ALA A 141 7.58 6.00 7.80
CA ALA A 141 7.40 7.31 7.19
C ALA A 141 6.34 8.16 7.93
N ASN A 142 5.21 7.55 8.32
CA ASN A 142 4.19 8.22 9.14
C ASN A 142 4.76 8.71 10.47
N CYS A 143 5.57 7.89 11.14
CA CYS A 143 6.26 8.29 12.37
C CYS A 143 7.16 9.52 12.14
N VAL A 144 8.01 9.48 11.11
CA VAL A 144 8.97 10.54 10.82
C VAL A 144 8.25 11.86 10.51
N VAL A 145 7.31 11.82 9.57
CA VAL A 145 6.50 12.99 9.17
C VAL A 145 5.66 13.52 10.34
N GLY A 146 5.06 12.63 11.14
CA GLY A 146 4.28 13.02 12.31
C GLY A 146 5.12 13.72 13.39
N ILE A 147 6.28 13.16 13.74
CA ILE A 147 7.20 13.77 14.71
C ILE A 147 7.70 15.12 14.20
N LYS A 148 8.07 15.22 12.92
CA LYS A 148 8.52 16.47 12.32
C LYS A 148 7.45 17.55 12.38
N ASN A 149 6.23 17.24 11.97
CA ASN A 149 5.14 18.22 11.97
C ASN A 149 4.69 18.62 13.39
N GLY A 150 4.91 17.76 14.38
CA GLY A 150 4.60 18.03 15.79
C GLY A 150 5.75 18.60 16.62
N SER A 151 6.94 18.83 16.06
CA SER A 151 8.12 19.25 16.82
C SER A 151 9.08 20.12 16.02
N THR A 152 10.18 20.54 16.64
CA THR A 152 11.28 21.26 15.98
C THR A 152 12.46 20.34 15.61
N LEU A 153 12.25 19.02 15.64
CA LEU A 153 13.28 18.05 15.31
C LEU A 153 13.61 18.10 13.81
N THR A 154 14.90 18.00 13.50
CA THR A 154 15.40 17.79 12.14
C THR A 154 15.02 16.41 11.62
N THR A 155 14.92 16.25 10.30
CA THR A 155 14.63 14.95 9.66
C THR A 155 15.56 13.83 10.12
N ASP A 156 16.87 14.06 10.21
CA ASP A 156 17.81 13.03 10.67
C ASP A 156 17.52 12.55 12.12
N ARG A 157 17.04 13.44 12.98
CA ARG A 157 16.67 13.07 14.35
C ARG A 157 15.35 12.34 14.42
N ALA A 158 14.37 12.73 13.59
CA ALA A 158 13.13 11.99 13.45
C ALA A 158 13.37 10.57 12.88
N LEU A 159 14.20 10.43 11.84
CA LEU A 159 14.62 9.14 11.27
C LEU A 159 15.21 8.22 12.35
N ALA A 160 16.18 8.71 13.12
CA ALA A 160 16.81 7.96 14.19
C ALA A 160 15.82 7.57 15.30
N THR A 161 14.95 8.49 15.71
CA THR A 161 13.96 8.25 16.77
C THR A 161 12.95 7.18 16.37
N CYS A 162 12.47 7.24 15.12
CA CYS A 162 11.47 6.32 14.61
C CYS A 162 12.02 4.91 14.35
N ILE A 163 13.26 4.79 13.85
CA ILE A 163 13.81 3.46 13.53
C ILE A 163 14.05 2.66 14.81
N ASP A 164 14.55 3.30 15.87
CA ASP A 164 14.76 2.67 17.18
C ASP A 164 13.43 2.22 17.80
N ALA A 165 12.36 3.01 17.64
CA ALA A 165 11.03 2.69 18.15
C ALA A 165 10.35 1.53 17.40
N VAL A 166 10.51 1.46 16.07
CA VAL A 166 9.93 0.41 15.22
C VAL A 166 10.69 -0.92 15.35
N ASP A 167 11.99 -0.87 15.61
CA ASP A 167 12.84 -2.07 15.79
C ASP A 167 12.72 -2.70 17.19
N THR A 168 12.04 -2.06 18.15
CA THR A 168 11.80 -2.64 19.48
C THR A 168 10.57 -3.55 19.43
N PRO A 169 10.70 -4.90 19.53
CA PRO A 169 9.55 -5.79 19.52
C PRO A 169 8.83 -5.67 20.85
N GLY A 170 7.80 -4.82 20.91
CA GLY A 170 6.85 -4.76 22.00
C GLY A 170 6.72 -3.40 22.68
N ARG A 171 5.80 -2.58 22.17
CA ARG A 171 4.80 -1.99 23.06
C ARG A 171 3.48 -2.69 22.80
N VAL A 172 3.36 -3.89 23.36
CA VAL A 172 2.05 -4.39 23.79
C VAL A 172 1.49 -3.31 24.71
N VAL A 173 0.41 -2.68 24.27
CA VAL A 173 -0.41 -1.78 25.07
C VAL A 173 -0.76 -2.51 26.37
N GLN A 174 -0.29 -2.01 27.50
CA GLN A 174 -0.94 -2.18 28.80
C GLN A 174 -1.64 -0.87 29.12
#